data_AF-A0A3P7UIP9-F1
#
_entry.id   AF-A0A3P7UIP9-F1
#
_cell.length_a   1.000
_cell.length_b   1.000
_cell.length_c   1.000
_cell.angle_alpha   90.00
_cell.angle_beta   90.00
_cell.angle_gamma   90.00
#
_symmetry.space_group_name_H-M   'P 1'
#
loop_
_entity.id
_entity.type
_entity.pdbx_description
1 polymer ?
#
loop_
_entity_poly.entity_id
_entity_poly.type
_entity_poly.pdbx_seq_one_letter_code
_entity_poly.pdbx_strand_id
1 'polypeptide(L)'
;MMLFGGVQKRSEGEGTTLRGDINVCLIGDPSTAKSQILKTVEHFSPRAVYTSGKASSAAGLTAAVVKDEESFEFVIEAGALMLADNGVCCIDEFDKMDVKDQVAIHEAMEQQTISITKAGIKATLNARASILAAANPVGGRYDRSRPLKNNIQLSAPIMSRFDLFFVLVDECNEVMCGDKKRFRFFLSFLICQLISSIDVCVVCQIVDYAIARRILDTHRQLATQEKSETVYSLDDIHRYITFARCFKPKIGDAAAMLLVSEYKRLRMSDSNNSTTSSWRITVRQLESLIRLSEALARLHCEGEVKAEHVHEASKLLSKSIVRIEQPDIVLQEDDALLEDEMIDAAELGSQDGSALRERNREAEGSTVRTEDEGAKKIDSGKLKIKFELYKRIADMLVLHIRHDEETEENTENWEGVRQSQLIQWYLDMMEESIDSEEEYNLQKTICERVIRRLITEDNILIQLNAETDEDPIVVVHPNYVISDE
;
A
#
# COMPACT_ATOMS: atom_id res chain seq x y z
N MET A 1 -18.94 9.07 1.22
CA MET A 1 -18.56 10.21 0.36
C MET A 1 -18.92 9.98 -1.11
N MET A 2 -18.47 8.89 -1.75
CA MET A 2 -18.79 8.61 -3.16
C MET A 2 -20.29 8.70 -3.49
N LEU A 3 -21.16 8.04 -2.71
CA LEU A 3 -22.62 8.04 -2.94
C LEU A 3 -23.30 9.41 -2.74
N PHE A 4 -22.71 10.29 -1.94
CA PHE A 4 -23.23 11.65 -1.74
C PHE A 4 -22.77 12.59 -2.87
N GLY A 5 -21.60 12.34 -3.46
CA GLY A 5 -20.98 13.14 -4.52
C GLY A 5 -20.60 14.54 -4.07
N GLY A 6 -19.73 15.22 -4.83
CA GLY A 6 -19.39 16.64 -4.65
C GLY A 6 -20.25 17.57 -5.51
N VAL A 7 -19.94 18.87 -5.48
CA VAL A 7 -20.73 19.87 -6.20
C VAL A 7 -20.23 20.01 -7.64
N GLN A 8 -21.08 19.68 -8.62
CA GLN A 8 -20.79 20.00 -10.02
C GLN A 8 -20.91 21.52 -10.23
N LYS A 9 -19.83 22.14 -10.72
CA LYS A 9 -19.75 23.58 -10.98
C LYS A 9 -19.59 23.83 -12.47
N ARG A 10 -20.28 24.84 -12.99
CA ARG A 10 -20.12 25.31 -14.37
C ARG A 10 -19.51 26.69 -14.32
N SER A 11 -18.40 26.89 -15.03
CA SER A 11 -17.81 28.22 -15.16
C SER A 11 -18.71 29.08 -16.05
N GLU A 12 -19.13 30.24 -15.56
CA GLU A 12 -20.06 31.15 -16.26
C GLU A 12 -19.40 31.82 -17.49
N GLY A 13 -18.06 31.86 -17.56
CA GLY A 13 -17.31 32.55 -18.63
C GLY A 13 -16.79 31.64 -19.77
N GLU A 14 -16.31 30.43 -19.46
CA GLU A 14 -15.69 29.53 -20.45
C GLU A 14 -16.59 28.34 -20.86
N GLY A 15 -17.73 28.17 -20.21
CA GLY A 15 -18.62 27.02 -20.45
C GLY A 15 -18.04 25.67 -20.02
N THR A 16 -16.86 25.65 -19.41
CA THR A 16 -16.21 24.46 -18.86
C THR A 16 -16.97 23.94 -17.64
N THR A 17 -17.13 22.63 -17.57
CA THR A 17 -17.78 21.94 -16.46
C THR A 17 -16.73 21.31 -15.57
N LEU A 18 -16.73 21.68 -14.29
CA LEU A 18 -15.92 21.05 -13.26
C LEU A 18 -16.66 19.82 -12.72
N ARG A 19 -15.98 18.68 -12.76
CA ARG A 19 -16.48 17.41 -12.22
C ARG A 19 -16.73 17.51 -10.72
N GLY A 20 -17.90 17.05 -10.28
CA GLY A 20 -18.27 16.96 -8.86
C GLY A 20 -18.14 15.54 -8.28
N ASP A 21 -18.14 14.51 -9.12
CA ASP A 21 -18.16 13.10 -8.68
C ASP A 21 -16.78 12.61 -8.26
N ILE A 22 -16.72 11.66 -7.32
CA ILE A 22 -15.47 11.16 -6.73
C ILE A 22 -15.24 9.73 -7.20
N ASN A 23 -14.08 9.44 -7.80
CA ASN A 23 -13.77 8.10 -8.26
C ASN A 23 -12.93 7.37 -7.21
N VAL A 24 -13.29 6.12 -6.94
CA VAL A 24 -12.66 5.30 -5.92
C VAL A 24 -12.16 4.00 -6.55
N CYS A 25 -10.92 3.62 -6.23
CA CYS A 25 -10.34 2.35 -6.64
C CYS A 25 -9.96 1.51 -5.41
N LEU A 26 -10.44 0.28 -5.37
CA LEU A 26 -10.09 -0.73 -4.38
C LEU A 26 -9.03 -1.66 -4.99
N ILE A 27 -7.91 -1.79 -4.33
CA ILE A 27 -6.83 -2.71 -4.70
C ILE A 27 -6.64 -3.65 -3.53
N GLY A 28 -6.36 -4.92 -3.78
CA GLY A 28 -5.98 -5.80 -2.68
C GLY A 28 -5.76 -7.22 -3.11
N ASP A 29 -5.46 -8.08 -2.16
CA ASP A 29 -5.24 -9.49 -2.43
C ASP A 29 -6.56 -10.18 -2.86
N PRO A 30 -6.51 -11.35 -3.52
CA PRO A 30 -7.68 -12.20 -3.73
C PRO A 30 -8.41 -12.47 -2.42
N SER A 31 -9.71 -12.75 -2.49
CA SER A 31 -10.54 -13.11 -1.32
C SER A 31 -10.76 -12.01 -0.26
N THR A 32 -10.34 -10.76 -0.51
CA THR A 32 -10.56 -9.60 0.39
C THR A 32 -11.96 -8.97 0.33
N ALA A 33 -12.99 -9.74 -0.08
CA ALA A 33 -14.39 -9.30 -0.20
C ALA A 33 -14.66 -8.07 -1.10
N LYS A 34 -13.72 -7.65 -1.95
CA LYS A 34 -13.88 -6.49 -2.87
C LYS A 34 -15.11 -6.60 -3.76
N SER A 35 -15.29 -7.72 -4.45
CA SER A 35 -16.47 -7.95 -5.31
C SER A 35 -17.78 -7.92 -4.53
N GLN A 36 -17.76 -8.29 -3.24
CA GLN A 36 -18.94 -8.21 -2.37
C GLN A 36 -19.31 -6.75 -2.06
N ILE A 37 -18.32 -5.87 -1.90
CA ILE A 37 -18.54 -4.42 -1.75
C ILE A 37 -19.22 -3.87 -3.01
N LEU A 38 -18.70 -4.22 -4.20
CA LEU A 38 -19.27 -3.75 -5.47
C LEU A 38 -20.72 -4.22 -5.66
N LYS A 39 -21.01 -5.50 -5.42
CA LYS A 39 -22.37 -6.07 -5.48
C LYS A 39 -23.33 -5.43 -4.48
N THR A 40 -22.83 -5.12 -3.28
CA THR A 40 -23.65 -4.44 -2.26
C THR A 40 -24.00 -3.03 -2.71
N VAL A 41 -23.05 -2.30 -3.31
CA VAL A 41 -23.29 -0.95 -3.84
C VAL A 41 -24.25 -0.97 -5.03
N GLU A 42 -24.14 -1.98 -5.90
CA GLU A 42 -25.07 -2.20 -7.01
C GLU A 42 -26.50 -2.42 -6.51
N HIS A 43 -26.70 -3.29 -5.51
CA HIS A 43 -28.02 -3.56 -4.96
C HIS A 43 -28.59 -2.38 -4.17
N PHE A 44 -27.72 -1.57 -3.57
CA PHE A 44 -28.10 -0.40 -2.79
C PHE A 44 -28.52 0.77 -3.70
N SER A 45 -27.71 1.15 -4.69
CA SER A 45 -28.00 2.32 -5.50
C SER A 45 -28.96 2.01 -6.67
N PRO A 46 -30.10 2.71 -6.82
CA PRO A 46 -31.10 2.42 -7.85
C PRO A 46 -30.64 2.70 -9.29
N ARG A 47 -29.49 3.38 -9.46
CA ARG A 47 -28.87 3.69 -10.75
C ARG A 47 -27.41 3.26 -10.75
N ALA A 48 -27.13 2.08 -10.21
CA ALA A 48 -25.82 1.47 -10.31
C ALA A 48 -25.81 0.37 -11.37
N VAL A 49 -24.69 0.28 -12.10
CA VAL A 49 -24.45 -0.77 -13.08
C VAL A 49 -23.18 -1.50 -12.66
N TYR A 50 -23.26 -2.81 -12.53
CA TYR A 50 -22.10 -3.67 -12.33
C TYR A 50 -21.63 -4.23 -13.66
N THR A 51 -20.33 -4.15 -13.90
CA THR A 51 -19.70 -4.78 -15.06
C THR A 51 -18.35 -5.39 -14.68
N SER A 52 -17.95 -6.46 -15.38
CA SER A 52 -16.61 -7.03 -15.26
C SER A 52 -15.75 -6.49 -16.40
N GLY A 53 -14.52 -6.10 -16.09
CA GLY A 53 -13.54 -5.60 -17.05
C GLY A 53 -13.22 -6.61 -18.15
N LYS A 54 -13.30 -7.91 -17.86
CA LYS A 54 -13.06 -8.97 -18.86
C LYS A 54 -14.25 -9.19 -19.80
N ALA A 55 -15.47 -9.00 -19.30
CA ALA A 55 -16.70 -9.16 -20.08
C ALA A 55 -17.12 -7.88 -20.82
N SER A 56 -16.51 -6.75 -20.47
CA SER A 56 -16.76 -5.45 -21.06
C SER A 56 -15.91 -5.25 -22.30
N SER A 57 -16.51 -4.75 -23.37
CA SER A 57 -15.79 -4.21 -24.53
C SER A 57 -15.93 -2.68 -24.56
N ALA A 58 -15.05 -1.96 -25.26
CA ALA A 58 -15.17 -0.50 -25.43
C ALA A 58 -16.56 -0.07 -25.90
N ALA A 59 -17.16 -0.83 -26.83
CA ALA A 59 -18.50 -0.58 -27.35
C ALA A 59 -19.59 -0.78 -26.28
N GLY A 60 -19.45 -1.81 -25.44
CA GLY A 60 -20.37 -2.08 -24.33
C GLY A 60 -20.22 -1.12 -23.15
N LEU A 61 -19.05 -0.51 -22.96
CA LEU A 61 -18.82 0.50 -21.91
C LEU A 61 -19.30 1.90 -22.31
N THR A 62 -19.06 2.29 -23.55
CA THR A 62 -19.31 3.66 -24.04
C THR A 62 -20.66 3.77 -24.75
N ALA A 63 -20.67 3.65 -26.07
CA ALA A 63 -21.86 3.47 -26.88
C ALA A 63 -21.46 2.84 -28.22
N ALA A 64 -22.37 2.04 -28.77
CA ALA A 64 -22.19 1.39 -30.05
C ALA A 64 -23.14 2.01 -31.09
N VAL A 65 -22.73 2.02 -32.35
CA VAL A 65 -23.64 2.34 -33.45
C VAL A 65 -24.01 1.04 -34.13
N VAL A 66 -25.27 0.66 -34.00
CA VAL A 66 -25.84 -0.56 -34.57
C VAL A 66 -26.78 -0.16 -35.70
N LYS A 67 -26.80 -0.95 -36.77
CA LYS A 67 -27.77 -0.76 -37.85
C LYS A 67 -29.01 -1.56 -37.49
N ASP A 68 -30.14 -0.89 -37.35
CA ASP A 68 -31.41 -1.57 -37.10
C ASP A 68 -31.89 -2.27 -38.39
N GLU A 69 -32.36 -3.50 -38.26
CA GLU A 69 -32.80 -4.32 -39.41
C GLU A 69 -34.20 -3.92 -39.89
N GLU A 70 -35.01 -3.30 -39.02
CA GLU A 70 -36.37 -2.88 -39.38
C GLU A 70 -36.39 -1.51 -40.08
N SER A 71 -35.65 -0.53 -39.55
CA SER A 71 -35.60 0.83 -40.10
C SER A 71 -34.48 1.06 -41.13
N PHE A 72 -33.50 0.15 -41.23
CA PHE A 72 -32.25 0.33 -41.98
C PHE A 72 -31.42 1.57 -41.59
N GLU A 73 -31.81 2.29 -40.52
CA GLU A 73 -31.08 3.43 -39.99
C GLU A 73 -30.04 2.99 -38.95
N PHE A 74 -29.00 3.81 -38.81
CA PHE A 74 -28.01 3.62 -37.76
C PHE A 74 -28.54 4.22 -36.47
N VAL A 75 -28.69 3.39 -35.44
CA VAL A 75 -29.11 3.80 -34.10
C VAL A 75 -27.95 3.69 -33.13
N ILE A 76 -27.95 4.54 -32.10
CA ILE A 76 -26.94 4.51 -31.04
C ILE A 76 -27.48 3.64 -29.90
N GLU A 77 -26.76 2.59 -29.57
CA GLU A 77 -26.98 1.78 -28.37
C GLU A 77 -26.12 2.34 -27.23
N ALA A 78 -26.76 2.64 -26.10
CA ALA A 78 -26.08 3.18 -24.93
C ALA A 78 -25.31 2.08 -24.18
N GLY A 79 -24.05 2.33 -23.86
CA GLY A 79 -23.23 1.43 -23.06
C GLY A 79 -23.46 1.58 -21.56
N ALA A 80 -22.82 0.71 -20.78
CA ALA A 80 -22.94 0.63 -19.33
C ALA A 80 -22.68 1.96 -18.61
N LEU A 81 -21.69 2.74 -19.06
CA LEU A 81 -21.35 4.02 -18.44
C LEU A 81 -22.44 5.08 -18.65
N MET A 82 -23.13 5.04 -19.80
CA MET A 82 -24.24 5.94 -20.09
C MET A 82 -25.51 5.56 -19.34
N LEU A 83 -25.78 4.26 -19.21
CA LEU A 83 -26.91 3.76 -18.42
C LEU A 83 -26.78 4.17 -16.94
N ALA A 84 -25.54 4.28 -16.43
CA ALA A 84 -25.22 4.71 -15.08
C ALA A 84 -25.12 6.25 -14.88
N ASP A 85 -25.68 7.09 -15.77
CA ASP A 85 -25.60 8.55 -15.63
C ASP A 85 -26.15 9.05 -14.27
N ASN A 86 -25.40 9.94 -13.61
CA ASN A 86 -25.60 10.45 -12.23
C ASN A 86 -25.66 9.37 -11.12
N GLY A 87 -25.24 8.15 -11.44
CA GLY A 87 -25.18 7.01 -10.55
C GLY A 87 -23.76 6.52 -10.31
N VAL A 88 -23.62 5.20 -10.15
CA VAL A 88 -22.32 4.56 -9.89
C VAL A 88 -22.10 3.44 -10.91
N CYS A 89 -20.97 3.45 -11.58
CA CYS A 89 -20.51 2.34 -12.40
C CYS A 89 -19.50 1.53 -11.59
N CYS A 90 -19.87 0.30 -11.24
CA CYS A 90 -19.01 -0.65 -10.54
C CYS A 90 -18.28 -1.50 -11.57
N ILE A 91 -16.94 -1.45 -11.59
CA ILE A 91 -16.12 -2.24 -12.50
C ILE A 91 -15.26 -3.21 -11.68
N ASP A 92 -15.52 -4.51 -11.81
CA ASP A 92 -14.67 -5.55 -11.22
C ASP A 92 -13.58 -5.98 -12.21
N GLU A 93 -12.47 -6.51 -11.70
CA GLU A 93 -11.32 -6.94 -12.50
C GLU A 93 -10.83 -5.84 -13.47
N PHE A 94 -10.71 -4.62 -12.95
CA PHE A 94 -10.31 -3.45 -13.75
C PHE A 94 -8.91 -3.61 -14.37
N ASP A 95 -8.04 -4.42 -13.76
CA ASP A 95 -6.71 -4.77 -14.28
C ASP A 95 -6.74 -5.70 -15.51
N LYS A 96 -7.85 -6.42 -15.74
CA LYS A 96 -8.00 -7.37 -16.86
C LYS A 96 -8.57 -6.75 -18.13
N MET A 97 -8.85 -5.45 -18.13
CA MET A 97 -9.35 -4.75 -19.32
C MET A 97 -8.26 -4.56 -20.37
N ASP A 98 -8.66 -4.69 -21.64
CA ASP A 98 -7.80 -4.39 -22.78
C ASP A 98 -7.43 -2.90 -22.85
N VAL A 99 -6.26 -2.60 -23.43
CA VAL A 99 -5.73 -1.24 -23.53
C VAL A 99 -6.67 -0.31 -24.33
N LYS A 100 -7.40 -0.83 -25.32
CA LYS A 100 -8.38 -0.04 -26.11
C LYS A 100 -9.54 0.45 -25.25
N ASP A 101 -10.01 -0.41 -24.35
CA ASP A 101 -11.16 -0.12 -23.48
C ASP A 101 -10.74 0.85 -22.36
N GLN A 102 -9.50 0.70 -21.86
CA GLN A 102 -8.89 1.66 -20.95
C GLN A 102 -8.80 3.07 -21.54
N VAL A 103 -8.44 3.22 -22.82
CA VAL A 103 -8.38 4.53 -23.50
C VAL A 103 -9.78 5.18 -23.58
N ALA A 104 -10.80 4.39 -23.93
CA ALA A 104 -12.18 4.88 -24.04
C ALA A 104 -12.74 5.34 -22.67
N ILE A 105 -12.48 4.56 -21.60
CA ILE A 105 -12.86 4.96 -20.24
C ILE A 105 -12.07 6.20 -19.81
N HIS A 106 -10.77 6.28 -20.10
CA HIS A 106 -9.96 7.44 -19.75
C HIS A 106 -10.51 8.74 -20.38
N GLU A 107 -10.89 8.71 -21.65
CA GLU A 107 -11.53 9.86 -22.32
C GLU A 107 -12.85 10.24 -21.64
N ALA A 108 -13.69 9.25 -21.34
CA ALA A 108 -14.97 9.47 -20.68
C ALA A 108 -14.80 10.04 -19.24
N MET A 109 -13.81 9.58 -18.49
CA MET A 109 -13.48 10.08 -17.14
C MET A 109 -12.85 11.47 -17.16
N GLU A 110 -12.18 11.83 -18.25
CA GLU A 110 -11.55 13.13 -18.46
C GLU A 110 -12.60 14.21 -18.70
N GLN A 111 -13.45 13.97 -19.70
CA GLN A 111 -14.37 14.98 -20.23
C GLN A 111 -15.78 14.88 -19.64
N GLN A 112 -16.13 13.78 -18.96
CA GLN A 112 -17.50 13.42 -18.57
C GLN A 112 -18.49 13.38 -19.75
N THR A 113 -17.96 13.26 -20.97
CA THR A 113 -18.72 13.17 -22.23
C THR A 113 -18.02 12.20 -23.15
N ILE A 114 -18.80 11.46 -23.94
CA ILE A 114 -18.32 10.55 -24.97
C ILE A 114 -18.75 11.14 -26.31
N SER A 115 -17.79 11.38 -27.20
CA SER A 115 -18.08 11.82 -28.57
C SER A 115 -18.00 10.65 -29.53
N ILE A 116 -19.05 10.46 -30.33
CA ILE A 116 -19.12 9.39 -31.33
C ILE A 116 -19.29 10.03 -32.69
N THR A 117 -18.35 9.72 -33.58
CA THR A 117 -18.42 10.07 -35.00
C THR A 117 -18.33 8.78 -35.81
N LYS A 118 -19.48 8.15 -36.09
CA LYS A 118 -19.53 6.89 -36.83
C LYS A 118 -20.79 6.81 -37.68
N ALA A 119 -20.67 6.20 -38.87
CA ALA A 119 -21.79 5.98 -39.80
C ALA A 119 -22.62 7.24 -40.13
N GLY A 120 -21.95 8.40 -40.22
CA GLY A 120 -22.61 9.68 -40.52
C GLY A 120 -23.28 10.36 -39.32
N ILE A 121 -23.26 9.74 -38.14
CA ILE A 121 -23.81 10.29 -36.91
C ILE A 121 -22.68 10.94 -36.11
N LYS A 122 -22.82 12.24 -35.85
CA LYS A 122 -21.97 12.99 -34.92
C LYS A 122 -22.79 13.31 -33.68
N ALA A 123 -22.63 12.52 -32.64
CA ALA A 123 -23.34 12.69 -31.36
C ALA A 123 -22.37 12.85 -30.20
N THR A 124 -22.74 13.67 -29.23
CA THR A 124 -22.01 13.83 -27.95
C THR A 124 -22.93 13.43 -26.82
N LEU A 125 -22.53 12.42 -26.07
CA LEU A 125 -23.32 11.78 -25.03
C LEU A 125 -22.69 12.10 -23.68
N ASN A 126 -23.50 12.43 -22.68
CA ASN A 126 -23.00 12.75 -21.34
C ASN A 126 -22.82 11.46 -20.53
N ALA A 127 -21.73 11.38 -19.79
CA ALA A 127 -21.39 10.26 -18.94
C ALA A 127 -20.93 10.77 -17.56
N ARG A 128 -21.89 11.17 -16.71
CA ARG A 128 -21.61 11.71 -15.36
C ARG A 128 -21.75 10.62 -14.29
N ALA A 129 -21.12 9.47 -14.55
CA ALA A 129 -21.12 8.36 -13.61
C ALA A 129 -19.88 8.44 -12.70
N SER A 130 -20.08 8.12 -11.42
CA SER A 130 -18.99 7.89 -10.49
C SER A 130 -18.45 6.48 -10.69
N ILE A 131 -17.13 6.29 -10.78
CA ILE A 131 -16.54 4.96 -10.99
C ILE A 131 -16.06 4.38 -9.66
N LEU A 132 -16.54 3.18 -9.36
CA LEU A 132 -16.01 2.31 -8.31
C LEU A 132 -15.29 1.14 -8.99
N ALA A 133 -13.97 1.12 -8.94
CA ALA A 133 -13.16 0.06 -9.54
C ALA A 133 -12.62 -0.89 -8.47
N ALA A 134 -12.58 -2.18 -8.79
CA ALA A 134 -11.82 -3.18 -8.04
C ALA A 134 -10.70 -3.73 -8.93
N ALA A 135 -9.48 -3.77 -8.39
CA ALA A 135 -8.29 -4.27 -9.07
C ALA A 135 -7.53 -5.25 -8.18
N ASN A 136 -6.80 -6.16 -8.84
CA ASN A 136 -5.90 -7.09 -8.17
C ASN A 136 -4.44 -6.69 -8.45
N PRO A 137 -3.53 -6.86 -7.48
CA PRO A 137 -2.10 -6.66 -7.71
C PRO A 137 -1.55 -7.71 -8.67
N VAL A 138 -0.50 -7.33 -9.39
CA VAL A 138 0.26 -8.21 -10.27
C VAL A 138 0.90 -9.32 -9.41
N GLY A 139 0.76 -10.57 -9.82
CA GLY A 139 1.24 -11.73 -9.04
C GLY A 139 0.31 -12.17 -7.91
N GLY A 140 -0.84 -11.51 -7.72
CA GLY A 140 -1.88 -11.94 -6.80
C GLY A 140 -1.62 -11.62 -5.33
N ARG A 141 -0.46 -11.04 -4.98
CA ARG A 141 -0.21 -10.47 -3.64
C ARG A 141 0.33 -9.06 -3.76
N TYR A 142 -0.05 -8.20 -2.83
CA TYR A 142 0.42 -6.82 -2.79
C TYR A 142 1.80 -6.71 -2.13
N ASP A 143 2.84 -6.47 -2.93
CA ASP A 143 4.21 -6.25 -2.43
C ASP A 143 4.40 -4.80 -1.98
N ARG A 144 4.58 -4.57 -0.66
CA ARG A 144 4.79 -3.22 -0.12
C ARG A 144 6.13 -2.59 -0.49
N SER A 145 7.09 -3.43 -0.88
CA SER A 145 8.43 -3.04 -1.32
C SER A 145 8.47 -2.35 -2.68
N ARG A 146 7.40 -2.47 -3.47
CA ARG A 146 7.34 -1.93 -4.83
C ARG A 146 6.37 -0.75 -4.89
N PRO A 147 6.64 0.24 -5.76
CA PRO A 147 5.73 1.34 -5.96
C PRO A 147 4.40 0.84 -6.55
N LEU A 148 3.32 1.53 -6.20
CA LEU A 148 1.96 1.20 -6.64
C LEU A 148 1.83 1.01 -8.17
N LYS A 149 2.58 1.80 -8.95
CA LYS A 149 2.62 1.73 -10.41
C LYS A 149 3.10 0.37 -10.93
N ASN A 150 4.03 -0.28 -10.22
CA ASN A 150 4.56 -1.58 -10.63
C ASN A 150 3.70 -2.72 -10.09
N ASN A 151 3.01 -2.50 -8.98
CA ASN A 151 2.09 -3.47 -8.38
C ASN A 151 0.79 -3.63 -9.16
N ILE A 152 0.43 -2.68 -10.02
CA ILE A 152 -0.86 -2.69 -10.72
C ILE A 152 -0.64 -2.46 -12.21
N GLN A 153 -1.30 -3.26 -13.05
CA GLN A 153 -1.30 -3.12 -14.50
C GLN A 153 -2.25 -2.00 -14.97
N LEU A 154 -2.02 -0.76 -14.55
CA LEU A 154 -2.80 0.41 -14.97
C LEU A 154 -1.93 1.51 -15.58
N SER A 155 -2.53 2.25 -16.51
CA SER A 155 -1.87 3.40 -17.13
C SER A 155 -1.86 4.61 -16.17
N ALA A 156 -0.74 5.35 -16.15
CA ALA A 156 -0.56 6.52 -15.29
C ALA A 156 -1.65 7.61 -15.43
N PRO A 157 -2.22 7.90 -16.62
CA PRO A 157 -3.30 8.87 -16.78
C PRO A 157 -4.59 8.45 -16.06
N ILE A 158 -4.91 7.15 -16.06
CA ILE A 158 -6.08 6.59 -15.35
C ILE A 158 -5.86 6.68 -13.84
N MET A 159 -4.66 6.33 -13.36
CA MET A 159 -4.36 6.43 -11.93
C MET A 159 -4.53 7.86 -11.41
N SER A 160 -4.16 8.86 -12.21
CA SER A 160 -4.33 10.28 -11.89
C SER A 160 -5.79 10.77 -11.88
N ARG A 161 -6.72 9.99 -12.43
CA ARG A 161 -8.16 10.31 -12.54
C ARG A 161 -8.99 9.76 -11.38
N PHE A 162 -8.41 8.86 -10.59
CA PHE A 162 -8.97 8.38 -9.34
C PHE A 162 -8.58 9.33 -8.21
N ASP A 163 -9.58 9.67 -7.39
CA ASP A 163 -9.40 10.59 -6.27
C ASP A 163 -8.92 9.83 -5.01
N LEU A 164 -9.34 8.57 -4.86
CA LEU A 164 -9.02 7.72 -3.71
C LEU A 164 -8.59 6.32 -4.13
N PHE A 165 -7.50 5.85 -3.52
CA PHE A 165 -7.06 4.46 -3.57
C PHE A 165 -7.15 3.84 -2.19
N PHE A 166 -7.76 2.66 -2.10
CA PHE A 166 -7.73 1.85 -0.89
C PHE A 166 -7.02 0.54 -1.20
N VAL A 167 -5.86 0.35 -0.60
CA VAL A 167 -5.14 -0.92 -0.67
C VAL A 167 -5.52 -1.77 0.54
N LEU A 168 -6.13 -2.91 0.26
CA LEU A 168 -6.49 -3.95 1.22
C LEU A 168 -5.40 -5.02 1.16
N VAL A 169 -4.51 -5.00 2.14
CA VAL A 169 -3.47 -6.02 2.29
C VAL A 169 -3.97 -7.06 3.28
N ASP A 170 -3.87 -8.34 2.90
CA ASP A 170 -4.12 -9.45 3.80
C ASP A 170 -2.86 -9.72 4.63
N GLU A 171 -2.78 -9.14 5.82
CA GLU A 171 -1.71 -9.45 6.78
C GLU A 171 -2.12 -10.65 7.65
N CYS A 172 -1.56 -11.82 7.38
CA CYS A 172 -1.59 -12.94 8.33
C CYS A 172 -0.70 -12.61 9.53
N ASN A 173 -1.24 -11.93 10.53
CA ASN A 173 -0.48 -11.46 11.68
C ASN A 173 -0.58 -12.47 12.85
N GLU A 174 0.47 -13.25 13.09
CA GLU A 174 0.53 -14.24 14.20
C GLU A 174 0.89 -13.61 15.57
N VAL A 175 1.33 -12.34 15.61
CA VAL A 175 2.16 -11.79 16.71
C VAL A 175 1.42 -10.82 17.67
N MET A 176 0.18 -11.12 18.08
CA MET A 176 -0.51 -10.30 19.10
C MET A 176 -1.08 -11.12 20.26
N CYS A 177 -0.48 -12.28 20.55
CA CYS A 177 -0.80 -13.09 21.71
C CYS A 177 0.00 -12.64 22.96
N GLY A 178 -0.23 -11.40 23.42
CA GLY A 178 0.42 -10.85 24.63
C GLY A 178 -0.53 -10.11 25.58
N ASP A 179 -1.47 -9.31 25.08
CA ASP A 179 -2.23 -8.39 25.95
C ASP A 179 -3.71 -8.76 26.10
N LYS A 180 -3.98 -9.75 26.96
CA LYS A 180 -5.33 -10.17 27.40
C LYS A 180 -6.12 -9.12 28.22
N LYS A 181 -5.66 -7.87 28.38
CA LYS A 181 -6.25 -6.93 29.36
C LYS A 181 -7.18 -5.84 28.82
N ARG A 182 -7.29 -5.58 27.51
CA ARG A 182 -8.09 -4.43 27.02
C ARG A 182 -9.53 -4.72 26.57
N PHE A 183 -9.95 -5.97 26.36
CA PHE A 183 -11.27 -6.27 25.79
C PHE A 183 -12.31 -6.82 26.79
N ARG A 184 -12.03 -6.83 28.10
CA ARG A 184 -12.90 -7.46 29.11
C ARG A 184 -13.87 -6.51 29.82
N PHE A 185 -14.18 -5.35 29.26
CA PHE A 185 -15.08 -4.37 29.91
C PHE A 185 -16.47 -4.18 29.28
N PHE A 186 -16.78 -4.81 28.14
CA PHE A 186 -18.04 -4.55 27.45
C PHE A 186 -19.07 -5.69 27.43
N LEU A 187 -18.77 -6.85 28.03
CA LEU A 187 -19.69 -7.99 28.01
C LEU A 187 -19.80 -8.66 29.38
N SER A 188 -20.53 -8.02 30.30
CA SER A 188 -20.99 -8.65 31.54
C SER A 188 -22.38 -8.15 31.92
N PHE A 189 -23.41 -8.72 31.29
CA PHE A 189 -24.71 -9.02 31.90
C PHE A 189 -25.56 -9.77 30.86
N LEU A 190 -26.07 -10.97 31.17
CA LEU A 190 -26.81 -11.90 30.29
C LEU A 190 -25.98 -12.39 29.08
N ILE A 191 -25.39 -13.58 29.03
CA ILE A 191 -26.06 -14.89 29.03
C ILE A 191 -25.04 -15.90 29.59
N CYS A 192 -24.90 -15.90 30.92
CA CYS A 192 -24.18 -16.91 31.66
C CYS A 192 -25.17 -18.01 32.06
N GLN A 193 -25.71 -18.74 31.09
CA GLN A 193 -26.36 -20.03 31.33
C GLN A 193 -26.49 -20.79 30.02
N LEU A 194 -26.00 -22.04 30.02
CA LEU A 194 -26.04 -23.03 28.94
C LEU A 194 -25.07 -22.83 27.77
N ILE A 195 -23.83 -23.33 27.90
CA ILE A 195 -23.50 -24.70 27.48
C ILE A 195 -22.03 -24.98 27.82
N SER A 196 -21.86 -26.14 28.44
CA SER A 196 -20.61 -26.76 28.88
C SER A 196 -19.73 -27.14 27.69
N SER A 197 -18.42 -27.15 27.95
CA SER A 197 -17.42 -27.95 27.26
C SER A 197 -17.12 -27.56 25.81
N ILE A 198 -16.01 -26.84 25.63
CA ILE A 198 -14.93 -27.18 24.70
C ILE A 198 -13.80 -26.17 24.96
N ASP A 199 -12.71 -26.68 25.53
CA ASP A 199 -11.38 -26.06 25.44
C ASP A 199 -10.95 -26.08 23.98
N VAL A 200 -10.89 -24.92 23.32
CA VAL A 200 -10.00 -24.74 22.18
C VAL A 200 -9.22 -23.44 22.38
N CYS A 201 -7.93 -23.68 22.59
CA CYS A 201 -6.83 -22.75 22.43
C CYS A 201 -6.99 -21.97 21.13
N VAL A 202 -7.20 -20.66 21.22
CA VAL A 202 -7.16 -19.84 20.03
C VAL A 202 -6.71 -18.41 20.31
N VAL A 203 -5.46 -18.10 19.96
CA VAL A 203 -4.98 -16.71 19.90
C VAL A 203 -4.20 -16.45 18.61
N CYS A 204 -4.73 -16.96 17.49
CA CYS A 204 -4.33 -16.59 16.11
C CYS A 204 -5.51 -15.92 15.34
N GLN A 205 -6.52 -15.43 16.06
CA GLN A 205 -7.91 -15.45 15.58
C GLN A 205 -8.66 -14.23 16.13
N ILE A 206 -8.32 -13.02 15.71
CA ILE A 206 -9.14 -11.84 16.03
C ILE A 206 -9.84 -11.32 14.77
N VAL A 207 -9.12 -11.21 13.65
CA VAL A 207 -9.72 -10.89 12.34
C VAL A 207 -10.42 -12.13 11.78
N ASP A 208 -9.71 -13.26 11.67
CA ASP A 208 -10.30 -14.51 11.17
C ASP A 208 -11.40 -15.07 12.06
N TYR A 209 -11.31 -14.88 13.39
CA TYR A 209 -12.40 -15.22 14.29
C TYR A 209 -13.59 -14.28 14.14
N ALA A 210 -13.37 -12.98 13.97
CA ALA A 210 -14.48 -12.05 13.71
C ALA A 210 -15.15 -12.36 12.37
N ILE A 211 -14.37 -12.70 11.34
CA ILE A 211 -14.87 -13.13 10.03
C ILE A 211 -15.60 -14.47 10.17
N ALA A 212 -15.00 -15.50 10.77
CA ALA A 212 -15.62 -16.80 10.96
C ALA A 212 -16.88 -16.73 11.82
N ARG A 213 -16.87 -15.92 12.89
CA ARG A 213 -18.06 -15.66 13.70
C ARG A 213 -19.14 -14.93 12.91
N ARG A 214 -18.78 -13.92 12.11
CA ARG A 214 -19.72 -13.21 11.22
C ARG A 214 -20.31 -14.15 10.16
N ILE A 215 -19.51 -15.05 9.59
CA ILE A 215 -19.94 -16.05 8.62
C ILE A 215 -20.90 -17.05 9.30
N LEU A 216 -20.52 -17.59 10.46
CA LEU A 216 -21.37 -18.49 11.23
C LEU A 216 -22.67 -17.80 11.65
N ASP A 217 -22.61 -16.56 12.13
CA ASP A 217 -23.77 -15.75 12.48
C ASP A 217 -24.64 -15.51 11.25
N THR A 218 -24.07 -15.21 10.08
CA THR A 218 -24.81 -15.04 8.82
C THR A 218 -25.51 -16.35 8.41
N HIS A 219 -24.82 -17.49 8.47
CA HIS A 219 -25.41 -18.79 8.16
C HIS A 219 -26.47 -19.22 9.18
N ARG A 220 -26.29 -18.91 10.47
CA ARG A 220 -27.29 -19.14 11.53
C ARG A 220 -28.48 -18.21 11.40
N GLN A 221 -28.27 -16.95 11.04
CA GLN A 221 -29.32 -15.95 10.79
C GLN A 221 -30.12 -16.29 9.53
N LEU A 222 -29.48 -16.77 8.47
CA LEU A 222 -30.15 -17.31 7.28
C LEU A 222 -31.05 -18.50 7.61
N ALA A 223 -30.63 -19.35 8.57
CA ALA A 223 -31.45 -20.46 9.07
C ALA A 223 -32.59 -20.01 10.01
N THR A 224 -32.46 -18.86 10.68
CA THR A 224 -33.40 -18.38 11.71
C THR A 224 -34.28 -17.21 11.25
N GLN A 225 -34.04 -16.63 10.06
CA GLN A 225 -34.68 -15.42 9.52
C GLN A 225 -34.63 -14.19 10.47
N GLU A 226 -33.68 -14.13 11.40
CA GLU A 226 -33.49 -12.95 12.24
C GLU A 226 -32.66 -11.90 11.48
N LYS A 227 -33.30 -10.81 11.07
CA LYS A 227 -32.60 -9.64 10.52
C LYS A 227 -31.72 -9.05 11.62
N SER A 228 -30.42 -8.91 11.35
CA SER A 228 -29.49 -8.15 12.19
C SER A 228 -30.11 -6.81 12.59
N GLU A 229 -30.07 -6.45 13.87
CA GLU A 229 -30.51 -5.13 14.35
C GLU A 229 -29.61 -4.05 13.75
N THR A 230 -30.04 -3.46 12.64
CA THR A 230 -29.49 -2.21 12.12
C THR A 230 -30.37 -1.06 12.60
N VAL A 231 -29.77 0.00 13.13
CA VAL A 231 -30.49 1.19 13.64
C VAL A 231 -31.33 1.87 12.55
N TYR A 232 -30.91 1.73 11.29
CA TYR A 232 -31.57 2.33 10.13
C TYR A 232 -31.97 1.25 9.12
N SER A 233 -33.15 1.41 8.50
CA SER A 233 -33.54 0.64 7.33
C SER A 233 -32.82 1.13 6.07
N LEU A 234 -32.61 0.26 5.09
CA LEU A 234 -32.02 0.63 3.80
C LEU A 234 -32.83 1.73 3.11
N ASP A 235 -34.16 1.68 3.20
CA ASP A 235 -35.05 2.69 2.62
C ASP A 235 -34.87 4.07 3.26
N ASP A 236 -34.62 4.12 4.57
CA ASP A 236 -34.40 5.38 5.28
C ASP A 236 -33.06 6.00 4.88
N ILE A 237 -32.03 5.18 4.69
CA ILE A 237 -30.73 5.63 4.20
C ILE A 237 -30.86 6.13 2.74
N HIS A 238 -31.63 5.45 1.89
CA HIS A 238 -31.89 5.91 0.52
C HIS A 238 -32.54 7.29 0.51
N ARG A 239 -33.62 7.48 1.31
CA ARG A 239 -34.28 8.79 1.43
C ARG A 239 -33.32 9.86 1.94
N TYR A 240 -32.48 9.52 2.93
CA TYR A 240 -31.47 10.43 3.47
C TYR A 240 -30.44 10.85 2.40
N ILE A 241 -29.92 9.90 1.63
CA ILE A 241 -28.94 10.20 0.55
C ILE A 241 -29.58 11.07 -0.52
N THR A 242 -30.81 10.76 -0.95
CA THR A 242 -31.53 11.59 -1.94
C THR A 242 -31.73 13.01 -1.42
N PHE A 243 -32.06 13.18 -0.14
CA PHE A 243 -32.19 14.49 0.49
C PHE A 243 -30.85 15.23 0.59
N ALA A 244 -29.81 14.57 1.07
CA ALA A 244 -28.47 15.13 1.22
C ALA A 244 -27.86 15.60 -0.11
N ARG A 245 -28.17 14.92 -1.23
CA ARG A 245 -27.72 15.30 -2.58
C ARG A 245 -28.30 16.63 -3.07
N CYS A 246 -29.39 17.14 -2.48
CA CYS A 246 -29.96 18.43 -2.84
C CYS A 246 -29.11 19.62 -2.37
N PHE A 247 -28.27 19.43 -1.34
CA PHE A 247 -27.44 20.50 -0.79
C PHE A 247 -26.23 20.80 -1.69
N LYS A 248 -25.94 22.08 -1.85
CA LYS A 248 -24.76 22.58 -2.58
C LYS A 248 -23.92 23.42 -1.62
N PRO A 249 -23.11 22.78 -0.78
CA PRO A 249 -22.31 23.50 0.21
C PRO A 249 -21.32 24.44 -0.47
N LYS A 250 -21.13 25.62 0.12
CA LYS A 250 -20.11 26.58 -0.31
C LYS A 250 -18.88 26.47 0.58
N ILE A 251 -17.71 26.73 0.02
CA ILE A 251 -16.45 26.70 0.78
C ILE A 251 -16.35 28.02 1.55
N GLY A 252 -16.27 27.96 2.88
CA GLY A 252 -16.04 29.15 3.70
C GLY A 252 -14.58 29.62 3.63
N ASP A 253 -14.33 30.91 3.88
CA ASP A 253 -12.98 31.49 3.76
C ASP A 253 -11.96 30.84 4.70
N ALA A 254 -12.37 30.51 5.93
CA ALA A 254 -11.54 29.79 6.89
C ALA A 254 -11.16 28.38 6.39
N ALA A 255 -12.11 27.68 5.76
CA ALA A 255 -11.86 26.37 5.15
C ALA A 255 -10.96 26.47 3.92
N ALA A 256 -11.09 27.54 3.12
CA ALA A 256 -10.23 27.80 1.97
C ALA A 256 -8.76 28.00 2.38
N MET A 257 -8.51 28.77 3.44
CA MET A 257 -7.15 28.93 3.98
C MET A 257 -6.56 27.59 4.44
N LEU A 258 -7.36 26.77 5.13
CA LEU A 258 -6.93 25.45 5.59
C LEU A 258 -6.67 24.46 4.45
N LEU A 259 -7.48 24.48 3.39
CA LEU A 259 -7.26 23.66 2.20
C LEU A 259 -5.91 23.98 1.55
N VAL A 260 -5.54 25.27 1.48
CA VAL A 260 -4.25 25.70 0.92
C VAL A 260 -3.09 25.30 1.83
N SER A 261 -3.22 25.44 3.16
CA SER A 261 -2.17 25.02 4.08
C SER A 261 -1.95 23.51 4.06
N GLU A 262 -3.03 22.72 4.03
CA GLU A 262 -2.96 21.26 3.95
C GLU A 262 -2.36 20.79 2.62
N TYR A 263 -2.73 21.43 1.51
CA TYR A 263 -2.14 21.12 0.21
C TYR A 263 -0.63 21.43 0.15
N LYS A 264 -0.20 22.55 0.74
CA LYS A 264 1.23 22.86 0.86
C LYS A 264 1.96 21.81 1.69
N ARG A 265 1.39 21.41 2.83
CA ARG A 265 1.95 20.38 3.71
C ARG A 265 2.08 19.04 2.98
N LEU A 266 1.04 18.61 2.27
CA LEU A 266 1.06 17.40 1.45
C LEU A 266 2.19 17.46 0.42
N ARG A 267 2.31 18.56 -0.32
CA ARG A 267 3.34 18.72 -1.35
C ARG A 267 4.77 18.77 -0.79
N MET A 268 4.98 19.37 0.38
CA MET A 268 6.30 19.37 1.04
C MET A 268 6.68 17.97 1.53
N SER A 269 5.72 17.22 2.09
CA SER A 269 5.94 15.84 2.51
C SER A 269 6.35 14.91 1.35
N ASP A 270 5.93 15.21 0.12
CA ASP A 270 6.33 14.49 -1.10
C ASP A 270 7.75 14.88 -1.54
N SER A 271 8.16 16.14 -1.35
CA SER A 271 9.49 16.63 -1.71
C SER A 271 10.60 16.02 -0.85
N ASN A 272 10.37 15.89 0.46
CA ASN A 272 11.36 15.31 1.38
C ASN A 272 11.48 13.79 1.21
N ASN A 273 10.52 13.14 0.56
CA ASN A 273 10.39 11.69 0.52
C ASN A 273 10.42 11.12 -0.92
N SER A 274 11.17 11.80 -1.80
CA SER A 274 11.27 11.57 -3.24
C SER A 274 11.57 10.11 -3.64
N THR A 275 12.13 9.28 -2.75
CA THR A 275 12.47 7.88 -3.02
C THR A 275 11.41 6.89 -2.55
N THR A 276 10.41 7.28 -1.72
CA THR A 276 9.42 6.34 -1.14
C THR A 276 7.96 6.68 -1.39
N SER A 277 7.65 7.86 -1.93
CA SER A 277 6.25 8.15 -2.29
C SER A 277 5.87 7.40 -3.58
N SER A 278 4.91 6.48 -3.47
CA SER A 278 4.33 5.74 -4.61
C SER A 278 3.73 6.63 -5.70
N TRP A 279 3.47 7.91 -5.39
CA TRP A 279 2.66 8.78 -6.23
C TRP A 279 2.99 10.26 -5.99
N ARG A 280 3.30 10.99 -7.07
CA ARG A 280 3.54 12.44 -7.00
C ARG A 280 2.24 13.21 -6.74
N ILE A 281 2.29 14.13 -5.78
CA ILE A 281 1.14 14.96 -5.43
C ILE A 281 0.98 16.10 -6.45
N THR A 282 -0.17 16.15 -7.13
CA THR A 282 -0.48 17.14 -8.18
C THR A 282 -1.66 18.02 -7.80
N VAL A 283 -1.95 19.05 -8.60
CA VAL A 283 -3.12 19.94 -8.42
C VAL A 283 -4.44 19.16 -8.40
N ARG A 284 -4.53 18.02 -9.11
CA ARG A 284 -5.72 17.17 -9.09
C ARG A 284 -6.06 16.68 -7.67
N GLN A 285 -5.07 16.47 -6.81
CA GLN A 285 -5.29 16.06 -5.42
C GLN A 285 -5.94 17.17 -4.59
N LEU A 286 -5.66 18.45 -4.90
CA LEU A 286 -6.37 19.57 -4.28
C LEU A 286 -7.84 19.60 -4.74
N GLU A 287 -8.11 19.34 -6.02
CA GLU A 287 -9.49 19.21 -6.50
C GLU A 287 -10.23 18.06 -5.81
N SER A 288 -9.57 16.91 -5.66
CA SER A 288 -10.11 15.76 -4.93
C SER A 288 -10.41 16.10 -3.47
N LEU A 289 -9.50 16.82 -2.79
CA LEU A 289 -9.70 17.26 -1.41
C LEU A 289 -10.91 18.19 -1.26
N ILE A 290 -11.11 19.10 -2.22
CA ILE A 290 -12.28 19.97 -2.26
C ILE A 290 -13.56 19.15 -2.44
N ARG A 291 -13.60 18.21 -3.40
CA ARG A 291 -14.76 17.34 -3.64
C ARG A 291 -15.11 16.49 -2.41
N LEU A 292 -14.10 15.94 -1.73
CA LEU A 292 -14.29 15.16 -0.51
C LEU A 292 -14.87 16.02 0.62
N SER A 293 -14.35 17.23 0.81
CA SER A 293 -14.83 18.17 1.82
C SER A 293 -16.29 18.60 1.57
N GLU A 294 -16.65 18.85 0.30
CA GLU A 294 -18.02 19.15 -0.11
C GLU A 294 -18.96 17.95 0.09
N ALA A 295 -18.51 16.73 -0.24
CA ALA A 295 -19.28 15.51 -0.04
C ALA A 295 -19.51 15.21 1.45
N LEU A 296 -18.56 15.56 2.32
CA LEU A 296 -18.70 15.44 3.77
C LEU A 296 -19.68 16.48 4.34
N ALA A 297 -19.59 17.74 3.88
CA ALA A 297 -20.56 18.77 4.26
C ALA A 297 -22.00 18.38 3.85
N ARG A 298 -22.18 17.76 2.68
CA ARG A 298 -23.46 17.17 2.26
C ARG A 298 -23.95 16.06 3.18
N LEU A 299 -23.05 15.22 3.66
CA LEU A 299 -23.38 14.15 4.61
C LEU A 299 -23.96 14.72 5.90
N HIS A 300 -23.45 15.86 6.38
CA HIS A 300 -23.97 16.57 7.55
C HIS A 300 -25.18 17.50 7.24
N CYS A 301 -25.64 17.56 5.98
CA CYS A 301 -26.68 18.49 5.52
C CYS A 301 -26.36 19.97 5.79
N GLU A 302 -25.08 20.34 5.74
CA GLU A 302 -24.64 21.72 5.96
C GLU A 302 -24.54 22.50 4.64
N GLY A 303 -24.88 23.79 4.67
CA GLY A 303 -24.79 24.69 3.52
C GLY A 303 -23.39 25.27 3.29
N GLU A 304 -22.46 25.05 4.22
CA GLU A 304 -21.11 25.59 4.19
C GLU A 304 -20.10 24.53 4.63
N VAL A 305 -18.91 24.53 4.03
CA VAL A 305 -17.81 23.63 4.39
C VAL A 305 -17.05 24.24 5.56
N LYS A 306 -17.08 23.55 6.71
CA LYS A 306 -16.31 23.88 7.92
C LYS A 306 -14.88 23.34 7.87
N ALA A 307 -14.03 23.88 8.74
CA ALA A 307 -12.65 23.43 8.95
C ALA A 307 -12.55 21.94 9.35
N GLU A 308 -13.51 21.47 10.16
CA GLU A 308 -13.58 20.08 10.63
C GLU A 308 -13.66 19.10 9.45
N HIS A 309 -14.51 19.42 8.46
CA HIS A 309 -14.69 18.60 7.27
C HIS A 309 -13.42 18.49 6.43
N VAL A 310 -12.66 19.58 6.34
CA VAL A 310 -11.39 19.63 5.62
C VAL A 310 -10.34 18.77 6.32
N HIS A 311 -10.27 18.83 7.66
CA HIS A 311 -9.31 18.02 8.42
C HIS A 311 -9.60 16.52 8.27
N GLU A 312 -10.87 16.11 8.37
CA GLU A 312 -11.26 14.72 8.14
C GLU A 312 -10.99 14.25 6.71
N ALA A 313 -11.31 15.09 5.71
CA ALA A 313 -11.03 14.79 4.31
C ALA A 313 -9.51 14.67 4.05
N SER A 314 -8.69 15.57 4.61
CA SER A 314 -7.22 15.53 4.52
C SER A 314 -6.64 14.29 5.18
N LYS A 315 -7.17 13.91 6.35
CA LYS A 315 -6.76 12.69 7.07
C LYS A 315 -7.07 11.44 6.25
N LEU A 316 -8.23 11.39 5.61
CA LEU A 316 -8.61 10.28 4.73
C LEU A 316 -7.74 10.23 3.47
N LEU A 317 -7.50 11.37 2.84
CA LEU A 317 -6.62 11.45 1.67
C LEU A 317 -5.18 11.03 2.02
N SER A 318 -4.67 11.49 3.16
CA SER A 318 -3.33 11.14 3.65
C SER A 318 -3.19 9.65 3.95
N LYS A 319 -4.25 8.99 4.44
CA LYS A 319 -4.29 7.54 4.63
C LYS A 319 -4.42 6.75 3.32
N SER A 320 -5.02 7.34 2.29
CA SER A 320 -5.16 6.71 0.97
C SER A 320 -3.84 6.67 0.20
N ILE A 321 -2.90 7.55 0.51
CA ILE A 321 -1.55 7.55 -0.05
C ILE A 321 -0.75 6.47 0.69
N VAL A 322 -0.67 5.27 0.10
CA VAL A 322 0.12 4.16 0.64
C VAL A 322 1.60 4.56 0.63
N ARG A 323 2.20 4.64 1.83
CA ARG A 323 3.66 4.74 1.97
C ARG A 323 4.27 3.44 1.47
N ILE A 324 5.25 3.52 0.57
CA ILE A 324 6.05 2.36 0.20
C ILE A 324 6.89 2.04 1.44
N GLU A 325 6.73 0.84 1.99
CA GLU A 325 7.75 0.29 2.88
C GLU A 325 8.91 -0.09 1.97
N GLN A 326 10.04 0.61 2.05
CA GLN A 326 11.19 0.18 1.29
C GLN A 326 11.53 -1.26 1.69
N PRO A 327 11.84 -2.15 0.72
CA PRO A 327 12.19 -3.52 1.03
C PRO A 327 13.32 -3.57 2.04
N ASP A 328 13.28 -4.55 2.94
CA ASP A 328 14.43 -4.89 3.76
C ASP A 328 15.65 -5.05 2.86
N ILE A 329 16.69 -4.32 3.22
CA ILE A 329 17.98 -4.37 2.56
C ILE A 329 18.52 -5.79 2.76
N VAL A 330 18.59 -6.56 1.68
CA VAL A 330 19.35 -7.82 1.66
C VAL A 330 20.80 -7.44 1.51
N LEU A 331 21.57 -7.63 2.58
CA LEU A 331 23.02 -7.56 2.54
C LEU A 331 23.48 -8.86 1.87
N GLN A 332 23.63 -8.85 0.53
CA GLN A 332 24.20 -9.99 -0.19
C GLN A 332 25.72 -10.02 0.03
N GLU A 333 26.25 -11.22 0.30
CA GLU A 333 27.65 -11.52 0.04
C GLU A 333 27.77 -11.76 -1.48
N ASP A 334 28.50 -10.90 -2.18
CA ASP A 334 29.08 -11.29 -3.47
C ASP A 334 30.33 -12.13 -3.16
N ASP A 335 30.12 -13.41 -2.86
CA ASP A 335 31.17 -14.44 -2.82
C ASP A 335 31.70 -14.70 -4.25
N ALA A 336 32.33 -13.70 -4.85
CA ALA A 336 32.99 -13.83 -6.16
C ALA A 336 34.53 -13.82 -6.07
N LEU A 337 35.12 -13.75 -4.86
CA LEU A 337 36.56 -13.54 -4.69
C LEU A 337 37.27 -14.56 -3.76
N LEU A 338 36.58 -15.58 -3.25
CA LEU A 338 37.18 -16.55 -2.30
C LEU A 338 37.36 -17.98 -2.85
N GLU A 339 37.15 -18.23 -4.15
CA GLU A 339 37.35 -19.57 -4.73
C GLU A 339 38.81 -19.84 -5.20
N ASP A 340 39.69 -18.83 -5.30
CA ASP A 340 41.01 -19.02 -5.92
C ASP A 340 42.15 -19.47 -4.98
N GLU A 341 41.97 -19.49 -3.65
CA GLU A 341 43.07 -19.85 -2.72
C GLU A 341 42.98 -21.24 -2.06
N MET A 342 41.91 -22.02 -2.30
CA MET A 342 41.72 -23.33 -1.65
C MET A 342 42.05 -24.57 -2.52
N ILE A 343 42.58 -24.39 -3.74
CA ILE A 343 42.85 -25.52 -4.65
C ILE A 343 44.26 -26.14 -4.46
N ASP A 344 45.24 -25.42 -3.89
CA ASP A 344 46.66 -25.87 -3.91
C ASP A 344 47.12 -26.70 -2.71
N ALA A 345 46.26 -27.01 -1.73
CA ALA A 345 46.65 -27.72 -0.50
C ALA A 345 46.14 -29.18 -0.38
N ALA A 346 45.34 -29.66 -1.34
CA ALA A 346 44.66 -30.96 -1.25
C ALA A 346 45.30 -32.11 -2.08
N GLU A 347 46.33 -31.84 -2.88
CA GLU A 347 47.07 -32.87 -3.62
C GLU A 347 48.36 -33.31 -2.92
N LEU A 348 48.30 -33.90 -1.72
CA LEU A 348 49.37 -34.76 -1.18
C LEU A 348 48.88 -35.53 0.07
N GLY A 349 48.37 -36.75 -0.12
CA GLY A 349 47.96 -37.62 0.99
C GLY A 349 47.16 -38.87 0.63
N SER A 350 47.81 -39.81 -0.06
CA SER A 350 47.49 -41.24 -0.30
C SER A 350 46.27 -41.92 0.38
N GLN A 351 45.44 -42.53 -0.48
CA GLN A 351 45.00 -43.96 -0.54
C GLN A 351 44.81 -44.74 0.78
N ASP A 352 43.56 -45.11 1.11
CA ASP A 352 43.07 -46.51 1.09
C ASP A 352 41.61 -46.62 1.60
N GLY A 353 40.86 -47.60 1.06
CA GLY A 353 39.74 -48.21 1.79
C GLY A 353 38.32 -47.97 1.25
N SER A 354 37.96 -48.73 0.23
CA SER A 354 36.62 -48.86 -0.34
C SER A 354 35.64 -49.68 0.50
N ALA A 355 34.35 -49.47 0.18
CA ALA A 355 33.22 -50.41 0.25
C ALA A 355 32.37 -50.50 1.55
N LEU A 356 31.06 -50.64 1.30
CA LEU A 356 29.95 -51.04 2.18
C LEU A 356 29.17 -49.94 2.93
N ARG A 357 28.12 -49.38 2.28
CA ARG A 357 26.70 -49.75 2.54
C ARG A 357 25.73 -48.73 1.92
N GLU A 358 25.49 -48.87 0.63
CA GLU A 358 24.14 -48.69 0.10
C GLU A 358 23.30 -49.90 0.50
N ARG A 359 22.43 -49.72 1.51
CA ARG A 359 21.17 -50.46 1.69
C ARG A 359 20.49 -49.94 2.96
N ASN A 360 19.50 -49.06 2.79
CA ASN A 360 18.14 -49.21 3.31
C ASN A 360 17.38 -47.88 3.17
N ARG A 361 16.52 -47.83 2.15
CA ARG A 361 15.35 -46.97 2.10
C ARG A 361 14.30 -47.54 3.06
N GLU A 362 13.64 -46.62 3.76
CA GLU A 362 12.27 -46.73 4.31
C GLU A 362 12.00 -47.74 5.44
N ALA A 363 11.90 -47.22 6.68
CA ALA A 363 10.92 -47.66 7.68
C ALA A 363 10.83 -46.62 8.82
N GLU A 364 9.59 -46.22 9.12
CA GLU A 364 9.16 -45.33 10.19
C GLU A 364 9.47 -45.87 11.60
N GLY A 365 9.47 -44.98 12.61
CA GLY A 365 9.15 -45.36 13.99
C GLY A 365 10.02 -44.72 15.08
N SER A 366 9.44 -43.74 15.76
CA SER A 366 9.89 -43.05 16.98
C SER A 366 10.47 -43.94 18.10
N THR A 367 11.54 -43.50 18.80
CA THR A 367 11.55 -43.26 20.26
C THR A 367 12.88 -42.69 20.79
N VAL A 368 12.73 -41.55 21.48
CA VAL A 368 13.55 -40.86 22.50
C VAL A 368 14.82 -41.56 23.04
N ARG A 369 15.96 -40.82 23.04
CA ARG A 369 16.84 -40.63 24.23
C ARG A 369 17.96 -39.58 24.04
N THR A 370 18.03 -38.73 25.06
CA THR A 370 19.19 -38.05 25.69
C THR A 370 19.93 -36.93 24.96
N GLU A 371 20.05 -35.85 25.74
CA GLU A 371 20.88 -34.65 25.64
C GLU A 371 22.27 -34.90 25.06
N ASP A 372 22.66 -34.07 24.09
CA ASP A 372 24.03 -33.60 23.95
C ASP A 372 23.98 -32.13 23.49
N GLU A 373 24.57 -31.25 24.29
CA GLU A 373 24.69 -29.82 24.02
C GLU A 373 25.64 -29.60 22.83
N GLY A 374 25.08 -29.24 21.68
CA GLY A 374 25.81 -28.83 20.49
C GLY A 374 25.51 -27.38 20.16
N ALA A 375 26.55 -26.53 20.25
CA ALA A 375 26.54 -25.13 19.84
C ALA A 375 25.77 -24.92 18.51
N LYS A 376 24.72 -24.10 18.55
CA LYS A 376 24.04 -23.64 17.34
C LYS A 376 24.99 -22.72 16.58
N LYS A 377 25.61 -23.23 15.52
CA LYS A 377 26.14 -22.37 14.45
C LYS A 377 24.98 -21.54 13.92
N ILE A 378 25.11 -20.21 14.01
CA ILE A 378 24.20 -19.26 13.40
C ILE A 378 24.46 -19.31 11.88
N ASP A 379 23.44 -19.63 11.08
CA ASP A 379 23.50 -19.55 9.62
C ASP A 379 23.67 -18.07 9.20
N SER A 380 24.90 -17.70 8.79
CA SER A 380 25.30 -16.34 8.37
C SER A 380 24.78 -15.90 7.00
N GLY A 381 23.96 -16.72 6.34
CA GLY A 381 23.71 -16.62 4.90
C GLY A 381 22.69 -15.57 4.44
N LYS A 382 21.80 -15.04 5.29
CA LYS A 382 20.76 -14.07 4.86
C LYS A 382 20.31 -13.13 5.99
N LEU A 383 21.20 -12.26 6.45
CA LEU A 383 20.78 -11.16 7.34
C LEU A 383 19.99 -10.13 6.53
N LYS A 384 18.68 -10.04 6.79
CA LYS A 384 17.80 -8.99 6.28
C LYS A 384 17.60 -7.96 7.38
N ILE A 385 17.88 -6.69 7.07
CA ILE A 385 17.72 -5.60 8.04
C ILE A 385 16.64 -4.66 7.54
N LYS A 386 15.80 -4.20 8.46
CA LYS A 386 14.79 -3.17 8.18
C LYS A 386 15.48 -1.88 7.74
N PHE A 387 14.96 -1.26 6.69
CA PHE A 387 15.49 -0.02 6.14
C PHE A 387 15.57 1.11 7.18
N GLU A 388 14.62 1.20 8.12
CA GLU A 388 14.66 2.20 9.19
C GLU A 388 15.87 2.04 10.13
N LEU A 389 16.25 0.79 10.39
CA LEU A 389 17.38 0.46 11.25
C LEU A 389 18.68 0.71 10.49
N TYR A 390 18.73 0.33 9.21
CA TYR A 390 19.83 0.70 8.29
C TYR A 390 20.05 2.23 8.24
N LYS A 391 18.98 2.99 8.00
CA LYS A 391 19.04 4.44 7.89
C LYS A 391 19.49 5.09 9.20
N ARG A 392 18.95 4.65 10.34
CA ARG A 392 19.37 5.15 11.66
C ARG A 392 20.86 4.92 11.90
N ILE A 393 21.37 3.73 11.55
CA ILE A 393 22.80 3.42 11.67
C ILE A 393 23.60 4.33 10.74
N ALA A 394 23.20 4.46 9.48
CA ALA A 394 23.88 5.32 8.51
C ALA A 394 23.93 6.78 8.97
N ASP A 395 22.82 7.33 9.44
CA ASP A 395 22.73 8.71 9.93
C ASP A 395 23.65 8.93 11.15
N MET A 396 23.69 7.98 12.08
CA MET A 396 24.60 8.03 13.25
C MET A 396 26.07 7.98 12.85
N LEU A 397 26.44 7.10 11.91
CA LEU A 397 27.81 6.98 11.40
C LEU A 397 28.24 8.26 10.66
N VAL A 398 27.38 8.82 9.83
CA VAL A 398 27.65 10.06 9.09
C VAL A 398 27.78 11.25 10.03
N LEU A 399 26.92 11.35 11.06
CA LEU A 399 27.01 12.40 12.08
C LEU A 399 28.35 12.34 12.83
N HIS A 400 28.80 11.14 13.18
CA HIS A 400 30.08 10.98 13.89
C HIS A 400 31.26 11.42 13.02
N ILE A 401 31.32 10.99 11.75
CA ILE A 401 32.41 11.38 10.84
C ILE A 401 32.43 12.90 10.62
N ARG A 402 31.27 13.55 10.49
CA ARG A 402 31.18 15.01 10.37
C ARG A 402 31.61 15.74 11.63
N HIS A 403 31.23 15.22 12.79
CA HIS A 403 31.65 15.80 14.06
C HIS A 403 33.17 15.73 14.21
N ASP A 404 33.77 14.60 13.84
CA ASP A 404 35.22 14.40 13.85
C ASP A 404 35.93 15.38 12.91
N GLU A 405 35.40 15.57 11.69
CA GLU A 405 35.87 16.55 10.70
C GLU A 405 35.86 17.98 11.27
N GLU A 406 34.77 18.40 11.92
CA GLU A 406 34.64 19.74 12.55
C GLU A 406 35.58 19.93 13.74
N THR A 407 35.84 18.89 14.54
CA THR A 407 36.77 18.98 15.68
C THR A 407 38.23 19.02 15.24
N GLU A 408 38.59 18.31 14.18
CA GLU A 408 39.98 18.19 13.71
C GLU A 408 40.37 19.24 12.65
N GLU A 409 39.44 20.08 12.16
CA GLU A 409 39.70 21.24 11.28
C GLU A 409 40.78 22.21 11.81
N ASN A 410 41.09 22.20 13.12
CA ASN A 410 42.16 23.02 13.71
C ASN A 410 43.58 22.45 13.51
N THR A 411 43.71 21.24 12.96
CA THR A 411 44.96 20.57 12.62
C THR A 411 44.92 20.26 11.14
N GLU A 412 45.80 20.87 10.34
CA GLU A 412 45.80 20.84 8.86
C GLU A 412 46.02 19.44 8.21
N ASN A 413 45.67 18.33 8.87
CA ASN A 413 46.04 16.98 8.46
C ASN A 413 45.02 15.91 8.89
N TRP A 414 43.71 16.15 8.71
CA TRP A 414 42.68 15.11 8.86
C TRP A 414 42.68 14.21 7.61
N GLU A 415 43.06 12.94 7.78
CA GLU A 415 43.12 11.96 6.69
C GLU A 415 41.85 11.07 6.61
N GLY A 416 40.87 11.26 7.50
CA GLY A 416 39.63 10.47 7.60
C GLY A 416 39.63 9.47 8.76
N VAL A 417 38.49 8.82 9.00
CA VAL A 417 38.30 7.88 10.12
C VAL A 417 38.55 6.45 9.65
N ARG A 418 39.23 5.64 10.47
CA ARG A 418 39.45 4.20 10.18
C ARG A 418 38.16 3.40 10.35
N GLN A 419 37.91 2.45 9.46
CA GLN A 419 36.74 1.59 9.54
C GLN A 419 36.61 0.85 10.89
N SER A 420 37.71 0.30 11.41
CA SER A 420 37.74 -0.41 12.69
C SER A 420 37.40 0.49 13.90
N GLN A 421 37.86 1.73 13.88
CA GLN A 421 37.55 2.73 14.91
C GLN A 421 36.08 3.16 14.86
N LEU A 422 35.54 3.31 13.66
CA LEU A 422 34.13 3.66 13.46
C LEU A 422 33.18 2.55 13.96
N ILE A 423 33.55 1.28 13.73
CA ILE A 423 32.81 0.12 14.24
C ILE A 423 32.87 0.07 15.77
N GLN A 424 34.04 0.31 16.36
CA GLN A 424 34.19 0.36 17.82
C GLN A 424 33.33 1.46 18.44
N TRP A 425 33.39 2.67 17.91
CA TRP A 425 32.55 3.78 18.40
C TRP A 425 31.06 3.44 18.37
N TYR A 426 30.60 2.80 17.28
CA TYR A 426 29.22 2.38 17.16
C TYR A 426 28.82 1.33 18.20
N LEU A 427 29.72 0.39 18.50
CA LEU A 427 29.50 -0.64 19.52
C LEU A 427 29.49 -0.03 20.93
N ASP A 428 30.37 0.92 21.22
CA ASP A 428 30.43 1.63 22.50
C ASP A 428 29.16 2.47 22.75
N MET A 429 28.64 3.13 21.71
CA MET A 429 27.38 3.88 21.80
C MET A 429 26.17 3.00 22.09
N MET A 430 26.23 1.72 21.73
CA MET A 430 25.15 0.75 21.92
C MET A 430 25.38 -0.18 23.11
N GLU A 431 26.47 -0.01 23.86
CA GLU A 431 26.85 -0.86 25.00
C GLU A 431 25.73 -0.97 26.05
N GLU A 432 24.99 0.12 26.31
CA GLU A 432 23.86 0.12 27.25
C GLU A 432 22.65 -0.72 26.80
N SER A 433 22.60 -1.10 25.52
CA SER A 433 21.49 -1.86 24.93
C SER A 433 21.81 -3.33 24.67
N ILE A 434 23.06 -3.75 24.89
CA ILE A 434 23.54 -5.10 24.59
C ILE A 434 23.72 -5.85 25.90
N ASP A 435 22.86 -6.83 26.16
CA ASP A 435 22.94 -7.66 27.38
C ASP A 435 23.68 -8.99 27.13
N SER A 436 23.92 -9.36 25.86
CA SER A 436 24.48 -10.67 25.44
C SER A 436 25.66 -10.57 24.47
N GLU A 437 26.65 -11.46 24.63
CA GLU A 437 27.80 -11.60 23.73
C GLU A 437 27.38 -12.00 22.29
N GLU A 438 26.28 -12.74 22.14
CA GLU A 438 25.74 -13.09 20.82
C GLU A 438 25.17 -11.85 20.10
N GLU A 439 24.51 -10.95 20.83
CA GLU A 439 23.97 -9.70 20.29
C GLU A 439 25.08 -8.73 19.89
N TYR A 440 26.17 -8.68 20.67
CA TYR A 440 27.36 -7.90 20.35
C TYR A 440 27.96 -8.33 18.99
N ASN A 441 28.14 -9.64 18.78
CA ASN A 441 28.71 -10.17 17.54
C ASN A 441 27.77 -9.96 16.34
N LEU A 442 26.45 -10.08 16.55
CA LEU A 442 25.44 -9.80 15.53
C LEU A 442 25.50 -8.32 15.12
N GLN A 443 25.57 -7.43 16.10
CA GLN A 443 25.57 -5.98 15.88
C GLN A 443 26.85 -5.50 15.19
N LYS A 444 28.00 -6.09 15.55
CA LYS A 444 29.27 -5.89 14.85
C LYS A 444 29.17 -6.30 13.38
N THR A 445 28.66 -7.50 13.11
CA THR A 445 28.47 -8.02 11.74
C THR A 445 27.51 -7.14 10.94
N ILE A 446 26.44 -6.64 11.57
CA ILE A 446 25.51 -5.69 10.97
C ILE A 446 26.24 -4.41 10.59
N CYS A 447 26.99 -3.80 11.51
CA CYS A 447 27.71 -2.56 11.27
C CYS A 447 28.73 -2.70 10.11
N GLU A 448 29.52 -3.78 10.10
CA GLU A 448 30.48 -4.07 9.03
C GLU A 448 29.80 -4.18 7.66
N ARG A 449 28.68 -4.90 7.57
CA ARG A 449 27.92 -5.04 6.32
C ARG A 449 27.26 -3.73 5.89
N VAL A 450 26.79 -2.91 6.83
CA VAL A 450 26.22 -1.57 6.54
C VAL A 450 27.29 -0.65 5.97
N ILE A 451 28.48 -0.59 6.58
CA ILE A 451 29.59 0.25 6.08
C ILE A 451 29.98 -0.16 4.66
N ARG A 452 30.13 -1.45 4.38
CA ARG A 452 30.42 -1.93 3.01
C ARG A 452 29.36 -1.50 2.00
N ARG A 453 28.07 -1.62 2.35
CA ARG A 453 26.97 -1.19 1.46
C ARG A 453 26.96 0.32 1.22
N LEU A 454 27.26 1.12 2.25
CA LEU A 454 27.36 2.58 2.15
C LEU A 454 28.49 3.03 1.20
N ILE A 455 29.55 2.23 1.07
CA ILE A 455 30.65 2.45 0.13
C ILE A 455 30.26 2.01 -1.29
N THR A 456 29.74 0.79 -1.46
CA THR A 456 29.55 0.19 -2.79
C THR A 456 28.25 0.58 -3.49
N GLU A 457 27.12 0.61 -2.79
CA GLU A 457 25.79 0.84 -3.39
C GLU A 457 25.36 2.30 -3.28
N ASP A 458 25.43 2.88 -2.08
CA ASP A 458 24.86 4.20 -1.81
C ASP A 458 25.84 5.37 -2.08
N ASN A 459 27.15 5.09 -2.28
CA ASN A 459 28.22 6.08 -2.48
C ASN A 459 28.22 7.23 -1.45
N ILE A 460 27.74 6.95 -0.23
CA ILE A 460 27.69 7.93 0.86
C ILE A 460 29.06 8.07 1.51
N LEU A 461 29.82 6.98 1.53
CA LEU A 461 31.15 6.88 2.10
C LEU A 461 32.16 6.60 0.97
N ILE A 462 33.27 7.34 0.96
CA ILE A 462 34.39 7.16 0.04
C ILE A 462 35.54 6.52 0.81
N GLN A 463 36.04 5.39 0.29
CA GLN A 463 37.29 4.79 0.76
C GLN A 463 38.47 5.46 0.06
N LEU A 464 39.45 5.95 0.83
CA LEU A 464 40.62 6.65 0.30
C LEU A 464 41.79 5.71 -0.08
N ASN A 465 41.81 4.47 0.41
CA ASN A 465 42.91 3.51 0.19
C ASN A 465 42.56 2.41 -0.84
N ALA A 466 43.59 1.79 -1.43
CA ALA A 466 43.45 0.71 -2.41
C ALA A 466 42.75 -0.53 -1.80
N GLU A 467 42.04 -1.29 -2.65
CA GLU A 467 41.14 -2.41 -2.32
C GLU A 467 41.78 -3.57 -1.49
N THR A 468 43.08 -3.51 -1.20
CA THR A 468 43.87 -4.57 -0.55
C THR A 468 44.23 -4.32 0.92
N ASP A 469 43.86 -3.17 1.51
CA ASP A 469 44.16 -2.89 2.93
C ASP A 469 43.04 -3.41 3.86
N GLU A 470 43.43 -4.15 4.91
CA GLU A 470 42.51 -4.73 5.92
C GLU A 470 41.77 -3.65 6.75
N ASP A 471 42.24 -2.41 6.75
CA ASP A 471 41.66 -1.27 7.51
C ASP A 471 41.55 -0.02 6.61
N PRO A 472 40.47 0.12 5.84
CA PRO A 472 40.29 1.28 4.97
C PRO A 472 39.94 2.56 5.75
N ILE A 473 40.47 3.68 5.27
CA ILE A 473 40.11 5.02 5.75
C ILE A 473 38.90 5.52 4.96
N VAL A 474 37.89 5.99 5.69
CA VAL A 474 36.57 6.30 5.16
C VAL A 474 36.23 7.77 5.42
N VAL A 475 35.70 8.45 4.39
CA VAL A 475 35.28 9.86 4.44
C VAL A 475 33.86 9.99 3.88
N VAL A 476 33.08 10.93 4.41
CA VAL A 476 31.72 11.20 3.91
C VAL A 476 31.79 11.94 2.57
N HIS A 477 30.96 11.55 1.62
CA HIS A 477 30.87 12.22 0.33
C HIS A 477 30.38 13.68 0.50
N PRO A 478 31.04 14.69 -0.11
CA PRO A 478 30.74 16.12 0.11
C PRO A 478 29.30 16.55 -0.19
N ASN A 479 28.60 15.83 -1.07
CA ASN A 479 27.21 16.10 -1.46
C ASN A 479 26.14 15.40 -0.62
N TYR A 480 26.50 14.55 0.35
CA TYR A 480 25.49 13.93 1.20
C TYR A 480 24.95 14.97 2.18
N VAL A 481 23.64 15.08 2.37
CA VAL A 481 23.04 15.97 3.39
C VAL A 481 22.11 15.11 4.22
N ILE A 482 22.39 15.04 5.53
CA ILE A 482 21.52 14.34 6.48
C ILE A 482 20.16 15.02 6.39
N SER A 483 19.14 14.23 6.09
CA SER A 483 17.78 14.73 6.00
C SER A 483 17.25 14.86 7.42
N ASP A 484 17.43 16.02 8.05
CA ASP A 484 16.79 16.33 9.33
C ASP A 484 15.27 16.21 9.18
N GLU A 485 14.65 15.50 10.13
CA GLU A 485 13.23 15.11 10.16
C GLU A 485 12.21 16.24 9.90
#